data_AF-A0AA39I390-F1
#
_entry.id   AF-A0AA39I390-F1
#
_cell.length_a   1.000
_cell.length_b   1.000
_cell.length_c   1.000
_cell.angle_alpha   90.00
_cell.angle_beta   90.00
_cell.angle_gamma   90.00
#
_symmetry.space_group_name_H-M   'P 1'
#
loop_
_entity.id
_entity.type
_entity.pdbx_description
1 polymer ?
#
loop_
_entity_poly.entity_id
_entity_poly.type
_entity_poly.pdbx_seq_one_letter_code
_entity_poly.pdbx_strand_id
1 'polypeptide(L)'
;MLVLNVRTTRIALVRTLVVLESMDAKLLSVAAEFGREMIAHCNESGIPAAEVPPERKWNQFFFTKETARRLASESLGQLRKARRSGSVVRVACVACPSVMEAIVTEEEVEKGEVEAVLFDIDDRFAERFPGRFVKMDLEAPEALDQRFRERFDLVVAATPYLTQQCLGQVVKVVTFLLYWFPGFVFLCTTMLLKGAVEEYLPNFRSTSFDPKHAKGAPEEFLDYKCFSTCRSDTFTS
;
A
#
# COMPACT_ATOMS: atom_id res chain seq x y z
N MET A 1 13.58 21.00 29.46
CA MET A 1 13.78 21.62 28.14
C MET A 1 14.69 20.69 27.33
N LEU A 2 14.11 19.68 26.67
CA LEU A 2 14.89 18.70 25.90
C LEU A 2 14.99 19.19 24.45
N VAL A 3 16.17 19.67 24.06
CA VAL A 3 16.48 20.01 22.67
C VAL A 3 16.75 18.70 21.94
N LEU A 4 15.73 18.15 21.28
CA LEU A 4 15.90 17.00 20.40
C LEU A 4 16.63 17.44 19.12
N ASN A 5 17.77 16.80 18.89
CA ASN A 5 18.78 17.14 17.90
C ASN A 5 18.29 16.80 16.48
N VAL A 6 17.85 17.81 15.73
CA VAL A 6 17.31 17.74 14.35
C VAL A 6 18.35 17.23 13.31
N ARG A 7 19.64 17.09 13.69
CA ARG A 7 20.70 16.66 12.77
C ARG A 7 20.72 15.17 12.48
N THR A 8 20.23 14.31 13.39
CA THR A 8 20.32 12.86 13.22
C THR A 8 19.33 12.32 12.17
N THR A 9 18.19 12.99 12.00
CA THR A 9 17.14 12.61 11.03
C THR A 9 17.54 12.87 9.57
N ARG A 10 18.41 13.85 9.31
CA ARG A 10 18.87 14.18 7.95
C ARG A 10 19.88 13.17 7.38
N ILE A 11 20.70 12.55 8.23
CA ILE A 11 21.73 11.59 7.78
C ILE A 11 21.09 10.25 7.36
N ALA A 12 19.97 9.86 7.99
CA ALA A 12 19.20 8.69 7.58
C ALA A 12 18.55 8.88 6.19
N LEU A 13 17.99 10.07 5.91
CA LEU A 13 17.37 10.40 4.62
C LEU A 13 18.36 10.41 3.45
N VAL A 14 19.59 10.88 3.68
CA VAL A 14 20.63 10.97 2.63
C VAL A 14 21.20 9.60 2.28
N ARG A 15 21.21 8.63 3.22
CA ARG A 15 21.60 7.25 2.92
C ARG A 15 20.57 6.52 2.05
N THR A 16 19.28 6.81 2.21
CA THR A 16 18.20 6.24 1.36
C THR A 16 18.31 6.67 -0.11
N LEU A 17 18.91 7.83 -0.39
CA LEU A 17 19.07 8.36 -1.76
C LEU A 17 20.20 7.70 -2.56
N VAL A 18 21.14 7.00 -1.91
CA VAL A 18 22.33 6.44 -2.57
C VAL A 18 22.14 4.96 -2.98
N VAL A 19 21.05 4.30 -2.59
CA VAL A 19 20.85 2.85 -2.85
C VAL A 19 20.07 2.55 -4.15
N LEU A 20 19.86 3.55 -5.02
CA LEU A 20 19.16 3.36 -6.30
C LEU A 20 19.95 2.56 -7.35
N GLU A 21 21.21 2.18 -7.12
CA GLU A 21 22.10 1.64 -8.16
C GLU A 21 22.40 0.13 -8.11
N SER A 22 21.80 -0.66 -7.21
CA SER A 22 22.00 -2.13 -7.26
C SER A 22 20.70 -2.92 -7.29
N MET A 23 20.08 -2.97 -8.47
CA MET A 23 19.03 -3.95 -8.74
C MET A 23 19.66 -5.32 -9.00
N ASP A 24 19.20 -6.33 -8.27
CA ASP A 24 19.50 -7.73 -8.54
C ASP A 24 18.99 -8.09 -9.95
N ALA A 25 19.84 -8.71 -10.78
CA ALA A 25 19.52 -9.09 -12.16
C ALA A 25 18.24 -9.92 -12.26
N LYS A 26 17.90 -10.66 -11.19
CA LYS A 26 16.67 -11.45 -11.08
C LYS A 26 15.40 -10.60 -10.92
N LEU A 27 15.48 -9.48 -10.21
CA LEU A 27 14.34 -8.57 -10.06
C LEU A 27 14.08 -7.81 -11.36
N LEU A 28 15.15 -7.41 -12.06
CA LEU A 28 15.07 -6.82 -13.39
C LEU A 28 14.47 -7.80 -14.41
N SER A 29 14.88 -9.08 -14.39
CA SER A 29 14.34 -10.06 -15.32
C SER A 29 12.85 -10.31 -15.09
N VAL A 30 12.41 -10.44 -13.83
CA VAL A 30 10.99 -10.66 -13.50
C VAL A 30 10.16 -9.41 -13.74
N ALA A 31 10.62 -8.21 -13.36
CA ALA A 31 9.89 -6.98 -13.66
C ALA A 31 9.75 -6.74 -15.16
N ALA A 32 10.79 -7.07 -15.93
CA ALA A 32 10.75 -6.98 -17.39
C ALA A 32 9.90 -8.08 -18.02
N GLU A 33 9.88 -9.30 -17.45
CA GLU A 33 9.03 -10.40 -17.89
C GLU A 33 7.56 -10.10 -17.60
N PHE A 34 7.24 -9.61 -16.41
CA PHE A 34 5.92 -9.12 -16.04
C PHE A 34 5.44 -7.98 -16.93
N GLY A 35 6.30 -7.00 -17.21
CA GLY A 35 6.01 -5.93 -18.15
C GLY A 35 5.76 -6.46 -19.57
N ARG A 36 6.55 -7.44 -20.03
CA ARG A 36 6.39 -8.10 -21.34
C ARG A 36 5.13 -8.95 -21.40
N GLU A 37 4.79 -9.71 -20.38
CA GLU A 37 3.57 -10.52 -20.29
C GLU A 37 2.33 -9.64 -20.23
N MET A 38 2.38 -8.51 -19.53
CA MET A 38 1.27 -7.56 -19.51
C MET A 38 1.04 -6.93 -20.88
N ILE A 39 2.12 -6.60 -21.60
CA ILE A 39 2.05 -6.11 -22.99
C ILE A 39 1.58 -7.24 -23.93
N ALA A 40 2.11 -8.46 -23.78
CA ALA A 40 1.76 -9.62 -24.60
C ALA A 40 0.30 -10.03 -24.43
N HIS A 41 -0.21 -10.08 -23.19
CA HIS A 41 -1.62 -10.38 -22.92
C HIS A 41 -2.57 -9.33 -23.49
N CYS A 42 -2.19 -8.04 -23.44
CA CYS A 42 -2.93 -6.97 -24.10
C CYS A 42 -2.93 -7.13 -25.63
N ASN A 43 -1.80 -7.56 -26.22
CA ASN A 43 -1.66 -7.80 -27.66
C ASN A 43 -2.40 -9.07 -28.12
N GLU A 44 -2.30 -10.18 -27.39
CA GLU A 44 -2.94 -11.46 -27.68
C GLU A 44 -4.46 -11.40 -27.55
N SER A 45 -4.95 -10.57 -26.62
CA SER A 45 -6.40 -10.33 -26.47
C SER A 45 -6.97 -9.42 -27.57
N GLY A 46 -6.12 -8.85 -28.45
CA GLY A 46 -6.54 -8.00 -29.57
C GLY A 46 -7.26 -6.72 -29.16
N ILE A 47 -7.10 -6.28 -27.91
CA ILE A 47 -7.85 -5.15 -27.33
C ILE A 47 -7.17 -3.84 -27.80
N PRO A 48 -7.86 -2.98 -28.57
CA PRO A 48 -7.36 -1.65 -28.92
C PRO A 48 -6.97 -0.86 -27.66
N ALA A 49 -5.97 0.02 -27.71
CA ALA A 49 -5.55 0.83 -26.55
C ALA A 49 -6.70 1.61 -25.88
N ALA A 50 -7.75 1.94 -26.65
CA ALA A 50 -8.97 2.60 -26.17
C ALA A 50 -9.94 1.68 -25.40
N GLU A 51 -9.80 0.35 -25.52
CA GLU A 51 -10.65 -0.68 -24.89
C GLU A 51 -9.92 -1.45 -23.79
N VAL A 52 -8.67 -1.10 -23.47
CA VAL A 52 -7.94 -1.67 -22.34
C VAL A 52 -8.79 -1.49 -21.08
N PRO A 53 -9.17 -2.58 -20.38
CA PRO A 53 -9.97 -2.48 -19.18
C PRO A 53 -9.33 -1.47 -18.22
N PRO A 54 -10.06 -0.49 -17.70
CA PRO A 54 -9.44 0.64 -16.99
C PRO A 54 -8.58 0.23 -15.79
N GLU A 55 -8.83 -0.91 -15.17
CA GLU A 55 -7.99 -1.52 -14.12
C GLU A 55 -6.58 -1.90 -14.62
N ARG A 56 -6.45 -2.32 -15.88
CA ARG A 56 -5.16 -2.62 -16.50
C ARG A 56 -4.37 -1.37 -16.88
N LYS A 57 -5.04 -0.23 -17.07
CA LYS A 57 -4.39 1.07 -17.31
C LYS A 57 -3.44 1.45 -16.16
N TRP A 58 -3.78 1.05 -14.94
CA TRP A 58 -3.06 1.41 -13.72
C TRP A 58 -2.41 0.22 -13.01
N ASN A 59 -2.32 -0.95 -13.68
CA ASN A 59 -1.83 -2.21 -13.11
C ASN A 59 -2.50 -2.57 -11.76
N GLN A 60 -3.81 -2.31 -11.66
CA GLN A 60 -4.56 -2.60 -10.44
C GLN A 60 -4.96 -4.07 -10.39
N PHE A 61 -4.23 -4.86 -9.62
CA PHE A 61 -4.65 -6.20 -9.22
C PHE A 61 -5.48 -6.08 -7.95
N PHE A 62 -6.80 -6.24 -8.07
CA PHE A 62 -7.69 -6.18 -6.92
C PHE A 62 -7.57 -7.45 -6.08
N PHE A 63 -7.58 -7.29 -4.75
CA PHE A 63 -7.66 -8.42 -3.84
C PHE A 63 -9.01 -9.13 -3.94
N THR A 64 -9.03 -10.44 -3.64
CA THR A 64 -10.30 -11.13 -3.41
C THR A 64 -11.06 -10.48 -2.26
N LYS A 65 -12.39 -10.64 -2.23
CA LYS A 65 -13.21 -10.15 -1.11
C LYS A 65 -12.76 -10.72 0.23
N GLU A 66 -12.32 -11.98 0.25
CA GLU A 66 -11.80 -12.63 1.45
C GLU A 66 -10.51 -11.98 1.93
N THR A 67 -9.54 -11.78 1.03
CA THR A 67 -8.27 -11.10 1.34
C THR A 67 -8.51 -9.68 1.83
N ALA A 68 -9.35 -8.91 1.15
CA ALA A 68 -9.68 -7.54 1.53
C ALA A 68 -10.31 -7.45 2.92
N ARG A 69 -11.27 -8.33 3.23
CA ARG A 69 -11.91 -8.41 4.56
C ARG A 69 -10.91 -8.80 5.64
N ARG A 70 -10.03 -9.77 5.37
CA ARG A 70 -9.02 -10.18 6.35
C ARG A 70 -8.06 -9.04 6.65
N LEU A 71 -7.56 -8.35 5.63
CA LEU A 71 -6.71 -7.16 5.81
C LEU A 71 -7.42 -6.06 6.60
N ALA A 72 -8.67 -5.74 6.25
CA ALA A 72 -9.46 -4.74 6.98
C ALA A 72 -9.65 -5.10 8.46
N SER A 73 -10.09 -6.32 8.74
CA SER A 73 -10.35 -6.81 10.10
C SER A 73 -9.09 -6.82 10.96
N GLU A 74 -7.98 -7.34 10.44
CA GLU A 74 -6.71 -7.36 11.16
C GLU A 74 -6.19 -5.95 11.43
N SER A 75 -6.25 -5.08 10.42
CA SER A 75 -5.77 -3.71 10.54
C SER A 75 -6.56 -2.90 11.59
N LEU A 76 -7.89 -2.98 11.55
CA LEU A 76 -8.75 -2.36 12.55
C LEU A 76 -8.60 -3.01 13.93
N GLY A 77 -8.44 -4.34 13.99
CA GLY A 77 -8.22 -5.09 15.22
C GLY A 77 -6.96 -4.66 15.98
N GLN A 78 -5.86 -4.36 15.28
CA GLN A 78 -4.64 -3.83 15.92
C GLN A 78 -4.89 -2.46 16.56
N LEU A 79 -5.61 -1.58 15.87
CA LEU A 79 -5.93 -0.26 16.41
C LEU A 79 -6.88 -0.35 17.61
N ARG A 80 -7.89 -1.22 17.57
CA ARG A 80 -8.79 -1.44 18.72
C ARG A 80 -8.02 -1.79 20.00
N LYS A 81 -6.94 -2.59 19.90
CA LYS A 81 -6.08 -2.96 21.04
C LYS A 81 -5.23 -1.79 21.56
N ALA A 82 -4.82 -0.88 20.68
CA ALA A 82 -3.95 0.25 21.03
C ALA A 82 -4.70 1.54 21.40
N ARG A 83 -5.99 1.62 21.03
CA ARG A 83 -6.82 2.84 21.11
C ARG A 83 -7.28 3.13 22.53
N ARG A 84 -7.35 4.43 22.86
CA ARG A 84 -8.07 4.93 24.05
C ARG A 84 -9.57 5.06 23.73
N SER A 85 -10.43 4.66 24.66
CA SER A 85 -11.89 4.77 24.49
C SER A 85 -12.30 6.18 24.01
N GLY A 86 -13.13 6.24 22.96
CA GLY A 86 -13.69 7.49 22.43
C GLY A 86 -12.91 8.21 21.31
N SER A 87 -11.70 7.79 20.90
CA SER A 87 -10.89 8.54 19.91
C SER A 87 -11.02 8.07 18.45
N VAL A 88 -11.59 8.83 17.51
CA VAL A 88 -11.73 8.41 16.10
C VAL A 88 -10.43 7.87 15.50
N VAL A 89 -10.51 6.71 14.86
CA VAL A 89 -9.39 6.05 14.18
C VAL A 89 -9.34 6.48 12.72
N ARG A 90 -8.17 6.91 12.26
CA ARG A 90 -7.98 7.34 10.87
C ARG A 90 -7.15 6.34 10.08
N VAL A 91 -7.72 5.81 9.02
CA VAL A 91 -7.12 4.81 8.13
C VAL A 91 -6.90 5.37 6.75
N ALA A 92 -5.68 5.26 6.24
CA ALA A 92 -5.37 5.53 4.84
C ALA A 92 -5.21 4.22 4.07
N CYS A 93 -5.93 4.09 2.96
CA CYS A 93 -5.71 3.04 1.97
C CYS A 93 -4.90 3.64 0.81
N VAL A 94 -3.67 3.17 0.60
CA VAL A 94 -2.76 3.69 -0.43
C VAL A 94 -2.67 2.68 -1.58
N ALA A 95 -3.18 3.05 -2.75
CA ALA A 95 -3.32 2.16 -3.92
C ALA A 95 -4.00 0.82 -3.58
N CYS A 96 -4.93 0.84 -2.60
CA CYS A 96 -5.53 -0.36 -2.02
C CYS A 96 -7.07 -0.27 -1.95
N PRO A 97 -7.76 -0.08 -3.10
CA PRO A 97 -9.19 0.15 -3.15
C PRO A 97 -10.03 -1.04 -2.67
N SER A 98 -9.56 -2.29 -2.85
CA SER A 98 -10.27 -3.47 -2.35
C SER A 98 -10.39 -3.47 -0.82
N VAL A 99 -9.35 -3.05 -0.11
CA VAL A 99 -9.40 -2.95 1.36
C VAL A 99 -10.26 -1.76 1.79
N MET A 100 -10.19 -0.63 1.06
CA MET A 100 -11.11 0.49 1.30
C MET A 100 -12.57 0.03 1.22
N GLU A 101 -12.93 -0.74 0.19
CA GLU A 101 -14.27 -1.30 0.04
C GLU A 101 -14.69 -2.18 1.22
N ALA A 102 -13.77 -2.99 1.77
CA ALA A 102 -14.07 -3.78 2.96
C ALA A 102 -14.24 -2.89 4.20
N ILE A 103 -13.35 -1.91 4.42
CA ILE A 103 -13.39 -1.04 5.60
C ILE A 103 -14.69 -0.23 5.65
N VAL A 104 -15.16 0.33 4.54
CA VAL A 104 -16.38 1.18 4.55
C VAL A 104 -17.67 0.41 4.86
N THR A 105 -17.63 -0.93 4.88
CA THR A 105 -18.78 -1.77 5.26
C THR A 105 -18.81 -2.08 6.76
N GLU A 106 -17.79 -1.68 7.52
CA GLU A 106 -17.71 -1.91 8.96
C GLU A 106 -18.62 -0.94 9.74
N GLU A 107 -19.29 -1.43 10.77
CA GLU A 107 -20.25 -0.65 11.58
C GLU A 107 -19.59 0.56 12.25
N GLU A 108 -18.30 0.47 12.59
CA GLU A 108 -17.53 1.57 13.18
C GLU A 108 -17.38 2.76 12.24
N VAL A 109 -17.46 2.55 10.92
CA VAL A 109 -17.46 3.64 9.95
C VAL A 109 -18.79 4.39 9.99
N GLU A 110 -19.91 3.67 10.14
CA GLU A 110 -21.24 4.25 10.29
C GLU A 110 -21.39 5.01 11.62
N LYS A 111 -20.83 4.46 12.71
CA LYS A 111 -20.78 5.10 14.03
C LYS A 111 -19.84 6.31 14.12
N GLY A 112 -19.08 6.59 13.06
CA GLY A 112 -18.08 7.68 13.05
C GLY A 112 -16.85 7.40 13.91
N GLU A 113 -16.63 6.14 14.30
CA GLU A 113 -15.48 5.71 15.09
C GLU A 113 -14.24 5.45 14.22
N VAL A 114 -14.45 5.20 12.91
CA VAL A 114 -13.40 5.01 11.90
C VAL A 114 -13.62 5.97 10.72
N GLU A 115 -12.61 6.80 10.46
CA GLU A 115 -12.49 7.59 9.23
C GLU A 115 -11.53 6.88 8.29
N ALA A 116 -11.96 6.58 7.07
CA ALA A 116 -11.16 5.90 6.06
C ALA A 116 -11.07 6.75 4.79
N VAL A 117 -9.86 6.87 4.23
CA VAL A 117 -9.58 7.63 3.01
C VAL A 117 -8.74 6.80 2.05
N LEU A 118 -9.16 6.73 0.79
CA LEU A 118 -8.42 6.10 -0.30
C LEU A 118 -7.57 7.12 -1.05
N PHE A 119 -6.29 6.80 -1.23
CA PHE A 119 -5.34 7.50 -2.07
C PHE A 119 -5.04 6.62 -3.29
N ASP A 120 -5.53 7.01 -4.46
CA ASP A 120 -5.37 6.23 -5.70
C ASP A 120 -5.30 7.16 -6.92
N ILE A 121 -4.72 6.67 -8.01
CA ILE A 121 -4.63 7.42 -9.28
C ILE A 121 -5.95 7.34 -10.06
N ASP A 122 -6.72 6.27 -9.86
CA ASP A 122 -7.98 6.02 -10.55
C ASP A 122 -9.13 6.86 -9.97
N ASP A 123 -9.53 7.87 -10.73
CA ASP A 123 -10.56 8.84 -10.35
C ASP A 123 -11.98 8.27 -10.34
N ARG A 124 -12.21 7.09 -10.91
CA ARG A 124 -13.51 6.39 -10.78
C ARG A 124 -13.86 6.11 -9.33
N PHE A 125 -12.86 5.98 -8.45
CA PHE A 125 -13.07 5.80 -7.02
C PHE A 125 -13.62 7.05 -6.33
N ALA A 126 -13.54 8.24 -6.94
CA ALA A 126 -14.14 9.45 -6.40
C ALA A 126 -15.67 9.34 -6.32
N GLU A 127 -16.30 8.78 -7.35
CA GLU A 127 -17.74 8.53 -7.39
C GLU A 127 -18.14 7.38 -6.46
N ARG A 128 -17.29 6.34 -6.38
CA ARG A 128 -17.54 5.16 -5.53
C ARG A 128 -17.42 5.44 -4.04
N PHE A 129 -16.50 6.32 -3.65
CA PHE A 129 -16.20 6.66 -2.25
C PHE A 129 -16.31 8.18 -2.04
N PRO A 130 -17.52 8.76 -2.15
CA PRO A 130 -17.69 10.21 -2.08
C PRO A 130 -17.21 10.75 -0.74
N GLY A 131 -16.37 11.80 -0.79
CA GLY A 131 -15.76 12.42 0.39
C GLY A 131 -14.65 11.60 1.06
N ARG A 132 -14.33 10.41 0.54
CA ARG A 132 -13.31 9.49 1.09
C ARG A 132 -12.23 9.13 0.08
N PHE A 133 -12.11 9.90 -0.99
CA PHE A 133 -11.14 9.68 -2.06
C PHE A 133 -10.22 10.90 -2.23
N VAL A 134 -8.94 10.62 -2.46
CA VAL A 134 -7.91 11.60 -2.81
C VAL A 134 -7.16 11.06 -4.02
N LYS A 135 -7.19 11.82 -5.13
CA LYS A 135 -6.37 11.48 -6.28
C LYS A 135 -4.90 11.62 -5.93
N MET A 136 -4.12 10.56 -6.13
CA MET A 136 -2.71 10.51 -5.81
C MET A 136 -1.95 9.90 -6.98
N ASP A 137 -0.96 10.64 -7.46
CA ASP A 137 0.01 10.15 -8.44
C ASP A 137 1.30 9.75 -7.73
N LEU A 138 1.70 8.48 -7.85
CA LEU A 138 2.94 7.97 -7.26
C LEU A 138 4.19 8.47 -8.02
N GLU A 139 4.04 9.04 -9.21
CA GLU A 139 5.15 9.70 -9.90
C GLU A 139 5.47 11.07 -9.27
N ALA A 140 4.49 11.71 -8.64
CA ALA A 140 4.61 13.01 -7.97
C ALA A 140 4.01 13.00 -6.55
N PRO A 141 4.51 12.15 -5.62
CA PRO A 141 3.92 11.99 -4.29
C PRO A 141 4.00 13.27 -3.44
N GLU A 142 4.92 14.19 -3.74
CA GLU A 142 5.02 15.51 -3.12
C GLU A 142 3.86 16.45 -3.45
N ALA A 143 3.06 16.14 -4.47
CA ALA A 143 1.86 16.90 -4.82
C ALA A 143 0.69 16.64 -3.85
N LEU A 144 0.82 15.66 -2.94
CA LEU A 144 -0.17 15.42 -1.89
C LEU A 144 -0.32 16.66 -0.98
N ASP A 145 -1.58 17.01 -0.72
CA ASP A 145 -1.95 18.13 0.13
C ASP A 145 -1.39 17.96 1.56
N GLN A 146 -0.76 19.01 2.08
CA GLN A 146 -0.18 19.06 3.42
C GLN A 146 -1.19 18.78 4.53
N ARG A 147 -2.49 18.94 4.30
CA ARG A 147 -3.54 18.59 5.27
C ARG A 147 -3.57 17.10 5.63
N PHE A 148 -2.97 16.24 4.80
CA PHE A 148 -2.87 14.79 5.06
C PHE A 148 -1.59 14.38 5.77
N ARG A 149 -0.65 15.32 5.95
CA ARG A 149 0.61 15.06 6.63
C ARG A 149 0.34 14.61 8.06
N GLU A 150 0.95 13.49 8.45
CA GLU A 150 0.95 12.98 9.82
C GLU A 150 -0.48 12.87 10.40
N ARG A 151 -1.47 12.51 9.56
CA ARG A 151 -2.90 12.51 9.93
C ARG A 151 -3.43 11.14 10.33
N PHE A 152 -2.83 10.07 9.84
CA PHE A 152 -3.41 8.73 9.90
C PHE A 152 -2.76 7.86 10.98
N ASP A 153 -3.58 7.08 11.69
CA ASP A 153 -3.13 6.14 12.73
C ASP A 153 -2.64 4.82 12.13
N LEU A 154 -3.21 4.45 10.99
CA LEU A 154 -2.96 3.22 10.25
C LEU A 154 -2.90 3.50 8.74
N VAL A 155 -1.95 2.84 8.08
CA VAL A 155 -1.91 2.78 6.61
C VAL A 155 -2.00 1.34 6.14
N VAL A 156 -2.92 1.06 5.22
CA VAL A 156 -2.90 -0.17 4.42
C VAL A 156 -2.50 0.20 3.00
N ALA A 157 -1.41 -0.36 2.52
CA ALA A 157 -0.83 0.00 1.23
C ALA A 157 -0.63 -1.23 0.34
N ALA A 158 -0.71 -1.01 -0.96
CA ALA A 158 -0.23 -1.94 -1.97
C ALA A 158 0.72 -1.23 -2.94
N THR A 159 1.52 -2.01 -3.66
CA THR A 159 2.35 -1.52 -4.76
C THR A 159 1.66 -1.87 -6.10
N PRO A 160 1.08 -0.90 -6.83
CA PRO A 160 0.43 -1.17 -8.12
C PRO A 160 1.45 -1.59 -9.19
N TYR A 161 2.70 -1.14 -9.05
CA TYR A 161 3.82 -1.58 -9.88
C TYR A 161 4.85 -2.31 -9.03
N LEU A 162 5.33 -3.45 -9.53
CA LEU A 162 6.24 -4.34 -8.81
C LEU A 162 7.70 -3.97 -9.02
N THR A 163 8.01 -2.70 -8.75
CA THR A 163 9.35 -2.14 -8.89
C THR A 163 9.82 -1.53 -7.59
N GLN A 164 11.14 -1.51 -7.36
CA GLN A 164 11.72 -0.82 -6.21
C GLN A 164 11.41 0.68 -6.23
N GLN A 165 11.37 1.31 -7.41
CA GLN A 165 10.98 2.70 -7.55
C GLN A 165 9.56 2.93 -7.03
N CYS A 166 8.57 2.14 -7.48
CA CYS A 166 7.20 2.25 -6.99
C CYS A 166 7.11 2.00 -5.48
N LEU A 167 7.81 0.98 -4.98
CA LEU A 167 7.91 0.72 -3.54
C LEU A 167 8.45 1.95 -2.79
N GLY A 168 9.52 2.57 -3.30
CA GLY A 168 10.10 3.77 -2.70
C GLY A 168 9.11 4.95 -2.66
N GLN A 169 8.30 5.13 -3.70
CA GLN A 169 7.26 6.18 -3.71
C GLN A 169 6.14 5.86 -2.72
N VAL A 170 5.69 4.60 -2.65
CA VAL A 170 4.71 4.16 -1.64
C VAL A 170 5.26 4.38 -0.23
N VAL A 171 6.53 4.07 0.04
CA VAL A 171 7.18 4.31 1.33
C VAL A 171 7.15 5.80 1.68
N LYS A 172 7.48 6.71 0.75
CA LYS A 172 7.40 8.16 0.98
C LYS A 172 6.00 8.61 1.35
N VAL A 173 4.98 8.13 0.63
CA VAL A 173 3.57 8.43 0.91
C VAL A 173 3.17 7.90 2.29
N VAL A 174 3.47 6.64 2.59
CA VAL A 174 3.19 6.02 3.89
C VAL A 174 3.82 6.84 5.03
N THR A 175 5.10 7.21 4.91
CA THR A 175 5.79 8.03 5.90
C THR A 175 5.20 9.44 6.01
N PHE A 176 4.73 10.04 4.92
CA PHE A 176 4.08 11.34 4.93
C PHE A 176 2.71 11.31 5.64
N LEU A 177 1.93 10.23 5.46
CA LEU A 177 0.57 10.12 5.99
C LEU A 177 0.51 9.73 7.47
N LEU A 178 1.45 8.90 7.95
CA LEU A 178 1.41 8.36 9.31
C LEU A 178 1.69 9.41 10.36
N TYR A 179 0.83 9.48 11.38
CA TYR A 179 1.01 10.35 12.55
C TYR A 179 2.30 10.05 13.32
N TRP A 180 2.71 8.79 13.35
CA TRP A 180 3.99 8.36 13.92
C TRP A 180 4.54 7.19 13.13
N PHE A 181 5.86 7.17 12.94
CA PHE A 181 6.54 6.12 12.17
C PHE A 181 7.40 5.24 13.12
N PRO A 182 7.33 3.90 13.03
CA PRO A 182 6.75 3.13 11.93
C PRO A 182 5.22 2.94 12.01
N GLY A 183 4.55 3.32 13.10
CA GLY A 183 3.09 3.27 13.20
C GLY A 183 2.49 1.88 12.99
N PHE A 184 1.19 1.83 12.67
CA PHE A 184 0.54 0.61 12.20
C PHE A 184 0.51 0.63 10.67
N VAL A 185 1.21 -0.32 10.03
CA VAL A 185 1.23 -0.42 8.56
C VAL A 185 1.06 -1.86 8.13
N PHE A 186 0.26 -2.06 7.09
CA PHE A 186 0.12 -3.30 6.34
C PHE A 186 0.44 -3.00 4.88
N LEU A 187 1.58 -3.48 4.39
CA LEU A 187 2.06 -3.28 3.02
C LEU A 187 1.99 -4.61 2.27
N CYS A 188 1.12 -4.71 1.28
CA CYS A 188 1.03 -5.87 0.40
C CYS A 188 1.85 -5.65 -0.87
N THR A 189 2.84 -6.50 -1.12
CA THR A 189 3.72 -6.43 -2.30
C THR A 189 4.30 -7.82 -2.59
N THR A 190 4.92 -8.00 -3.75
CA THR A 190 5.65 -9.24 -4.09
C THR A 190 6.83 -9.52 -3.14
N MET A 191 7.06 -10.80 -2.84
CA MET A 191 8.25 -11.29 -2.11
C MET A 191 9.57 -11.00 -2.81
N LEU A 192 9.56 -10.75 -4.13
CA LEU A 192 10.74 -10.32 -4.86
C LEU A 192 11.28 -8.97 -4.36
N LEU A 193 10.41 -8.14 -3.78
CA LEU A 193 10.78 -6.86 -3.19
C LEU A 193 11.13 -6.95 -1.70
N LYS A 194 11.16 -8.15 -1.09
CA LYS A 194 11.45 -8.34 0.34
C LYS A 194 12.72 -7.62 0.77
N GLY A 195 13.81 -7.76 0.03
CA GLY A 195 15.08 -7.11 0.35
C GLY A 195 14.96 -5.58 0.41
N ALA A 196 14.29 -5.00 -0.59
CA ALA A 196 14.04 -3.55 -0.63
C ALA A 196 13.08 -3.09 0.48
N VAL A 197 12.05 -3.90 0.81
CA VAL A 197 11.16 -3.63 1.95
C VAL A 197 11.96 -3.60 3.25
N GLU A 198 12.80 -4.61 3.51
CA GLU A 198 13.61 -4.68 4.73
C GLU A 198 14.66 -3.57 4.80
N GLU A 199 15.13 -3.08 3.65
CA GLU A 199 16.04 -1.95 3.58
C GLU A 199 15.35 -0.60 3.86
N TYR A 200 14.25 -0.31 3.16
CA TYR A 200 13.52 0.95 3.30
C TYR A 200 12.74 1.02 4.62
N LEU A 201 12.31 -0.13 5.12
CA LEU A 201 11.43 -0.30 6.26
C LEU A 201 12.00 -1.36 7.22
N PRO A 202 13.11 -1.09 7.94
CA PRO A 202 13.83 -2.10 8.73
C PRO A 202 13.04 -2.70 9.90
N ASN A 203 11.93 -2.07 10.30
CA ASN A 203 11.02 -2.57 11.33
C ASN A 203 9.87 -3.42 10.79
N PHE A 204 9.76 -3.59 9.46
CA PHE A 204 8.71 -4.39 8.84
C PHE A 204 9.16 -5.84 8.73
N ARG A 205 8.21 -6.76 8.88
CA ARG A 205 8.41 -8.19 8.69
C ARG A 205 7.30 -8.74 7.81
N SER A 206 7.63 -9.71 6.96
CA SER A 206 6.61 -10.51 6.27
C SER A 206 5.77 -11.25 7.31
N THR A 207 4.45 -11.18 7.16
CA THR A 207 3.49 -11.92 7.97
C THR A 207 3.32 -13.35 7.45
N SER A 208 2.54 -14.20 8.12
CA SER A 208 2.14 -15.51 7.59
C SER A 208 1.07 -15.41 6.49
N PHE A 209 0.47 -14.23 6.29
CA PHE A 209 -0.66 -14.05 5.38
C PHE A 209 -0.23 -13.89 3.93
N ASP A 210 -0.93 -14.62 3.06
CA ASP A 210 -0.75 -14.64 1.61
C ASP A 210 -1.98 -13.99 0.94
N PRO A 211 -1.89 -12.71 0.56
CA PRO A 211 -2.96 -12.02 -0.14
C PRO A 211 -3.25 -12.68 -1.49
N LYS A 212 -4.53 -12.91 -1.78
CA LYS A 212 -5.00 -13.45 -3.07
C LYS A 212 -5.68 -12.36 -3.88
N HIS A 213 -5.61 -12.48 -5.20
CA HIS A 213 -6.19 -11.51 -6.12
C HIS A 213 -7.44 -12.06 -6.79
N ALA A 214 -8.33 -11.17 -7.22
CA ALA A 214 -9.46 -11.57 -8.06
C ALA A 214 -8.95 -12.05 -9.43
N LYS A 215 -9.79 -12.81 -10.15
CA LYS A 215 -9.46 -13.37 -11.47
C LYS A 215 -8.83 -12.33 -12.40
N GLY A 216 -7.70 -12.68 -13.01
CA GLY A 216 -6.98 -11.84 -13.98
C GLY A 216 -5.62 -11.34 -13.50
N ALA A 217 -5.26 -11.55 -12.24
CA ALA A 217 -3.87 -11.41 -11.79
C ALA A 217 -3.04 -12.64 -12.19
N PRO A 218 -1.79 -12.46 -12.63
CA PRO A 218 -0.86 -13.57 -12.87
C PRO A 218 -0.37 -14.14 -11.53
N GLU A 219 -1.25 -14.78 -10.76
CA GLU A 219 -0.99 -15.25 -9.39
C GLU A 219 0.27 -16.14 -9.30
N GLU A 220 0.56 -16.89 -10.36
CA GLU A 220 1.71 -17.80 -10.48
C GLU A 220 3.07 -17.09 -10.41
N PHE A 221 3.12 -15.78 -10.70
CA PHE A 221 4.36 -15.01 -10.82
C PHE A 221 4.57 -13.99 -9.71
N LEU A 222 3.54 -13.74 -8.91
CA LEU A 222 3.50 -12.56 -8.06
C LEU A 222 4.00 -12.79 -6.63
N ASP A 223 3.89 -14.01 -6.10
CA ASP A 223 4.29 -14.39 -4.72
C ASP A 223 4.06 -13.24 -3.72
N TYR A 224 2.81 -12.76 -3.62
CA TYR A 224 2.48 -11.60 -2.79
C TYR A 224 2.51 -11.95 -1.32
N LYS A 225 3.02 -11.01 -0.53
CA LYS A 225 3.03 -11.10 0.93
C LYS A 225 2.58 -9.80 1.55
N CYS A 226 1.93 -9.91 2.70
CA CYS A 226 1.72 -8.76 3.57
C CYS A 226 2.92 -8.58 4.50
N PHE A 227 3.52 -7.40 4.48
CA PHE A 227 4.55 -6.93 5.40
C PHE A 227 3.92 -5.99 6.42
N SER A 228 4.31 -6.10 7.69
CA SER A 228 3.75 -5.25 8.74
C SER A 228 4.77 -4.85 9.79
N THR A 229 4.51 -3.71 10.43
CA THR A 229 5.19 -3.22 11.64
C THR A 229 4.72 -3.94 12.89
N CYS A 230 3.54 -4.54 12.84
CA CYS A 230 3.00 -5.37 13.91
C CYS A 230 3.75 -6.69 13.93
N ARG A 231 4.19 -7.13 15.11
CA ARG A 231 4.49 -8.55 15.35
C ARG A 231 3.19 -9.31 15.28
N SER A 232 2.80 -9.74 14.08
CA SER A 232 1.55 -10.45 13.89
C SER A 232 1.77 -11.94 14.17
N ASP A 233 1.62 -12.32 15.43
CA ASP A 233 1.14 -13.66 15.77
C ASP A 233 -0.39 -13.76 15.49
N THR A 234 -0.95 -12.86 14.68
CA THR A 234 -2.39 -12.56 14.58
C THR A 234 -3.03 -12.94 13.24
N PHE A 235 -2.24 -13.07 12.16
CA PHE A 235 -2.70 -13.80 10.97
C PHE A 235 -2.60 -15.31 11.23
N THR A 236 -3.24 -15.79 12.29
CA THR A 236 -3.43 -17.23 12.50
C THR A 236 -4.53 -17.70 11.56
N SER A 237 -4.23 -18.83 10.93
CA SER A 237 -5.03 -19.58 9.95
C SER A 237 -6.50 -19.66 10.32
#